data_AF-A0A6V7IK50-F1
#
_entry.id   AF-A0A6V7IK50-F1
#
_cell.length_a   1.000
_cell.length_b   1.000
_cell.length_c   1.000
_cell.angle_alpha   90.00
_cell.angle_beta   90.00
_cell.angle_gamma   90.00
#
_symmetry.space_group_name_H-M   'P 1'
#
loop_
_entity.id
_entity.type
_entity.pdbx_description
1 polymer ?
#
loop_
_entity_poly.entity_id
_entity_poly.type
_entity_poly.pdbx_seq_one_letter_code
_entity_poly.pdbx_strand_id
1 'polypeptide(L)'
;NHESAIMNHMYGFDGEVKAKYTAQMAQLFTEVYNWLPLAHCLNKRVLVMHGGLFSRDDVTLDDIRKIDRNRQPPDEGIMCELLWSDPQPQVGRAPSKRGVGVQFGPDVTHNFLKVNGLDYVVRSHEVKNDGYEVSHDGKCITVFSAPNY
;
A
#
# COMPACT_ATOMS: atom_id res chain seq x y z
N ASN A 1 5.03 -1.96 2.24
CA ASN A 1 5.14 -3.44 2.08
C ASN A 1 6.46 -3.97 2.61
N HIS A 2 7.53 -3.15 2.62
CA HIS A 2 8.84 -3.54 3.14
C HIS A 2 8.90 -3.62 4.67
N GLU A 3 7.89 -3.14 5.39
CA GLU A 3 7.71 -3.30 6.83
C GLU A 3 7.12 -4.69 7.16
N SER A 4 7.73 -5.74 6.58
CA SER A 4 7.32 -7.14 6.74
C SER A 4 8.53 -8.06 6.80
N ALA A 5 8.40 -9.18 7.50
CA ALA A 5 9.49 -10.10 7.78
C ALA A 5 10.13 -10.65 6.50
N ILE A 6 9.31 -11.04 5.51
CA ILE A 6 9.79 -11.59 4.23
C ILE A 6 10.60 -10.53 3.48
N MET A 7 10.10 -9.29 3.40
CA MET A 7 10.82 -8.22 2.71
C MET A 7 12.08 -7.80 3.46
N ASN A 8 12.05 -7.73 4.80
CA ASN A 8 13.24 -7.41 5.59
C ASN A 8 14.34 -8.45 5.45
N HIS A 9 13.98 -9.72 5.36
CA HIS A 9 14.94 -10.81 5.15
C HIS A 9 15.59 -10.73 3.76
N MET A 10 14.80 -10.51 2.70
CA MET A 10 15.32 -10.47 1.33
C MET A 10 16.07 -9.18 0.98
N TYR A 11 15.64 -8.03 1.52
CA TYR A 11 16.13 -6.71 1.11
C TYR A 11 17.01 -6.02 2.16
N GLY A 12 17.55 -6.78 3.12
CA GLY A 12 18.71 -6.36 3.92
C GLY A 12 18.43 -5.77 5.30
N PHE A 13 17.21 -5.30 5.60
CA PHE A 13 16.91 -4.70 6.91
C PHE A 13 17.15 -5.69 8.07
N ASP A 14 16.73 -6.95 7.93
CA ASP A 14 16.96 -8.00 8.94
C ASP A 14 18.46 -8.23 9.18
N GLY A 15 19.26 -8.27 8.10
CA GLY A 15 20.70 -8.41 8.17
C GLY A 15 21.38 -7.20 8.82
N GLU A 16 20.94 -5.99 8.47
CA GLU A 16 21.47 -4.74 9.04
C GLU A 16 21.22 -4.65 10.55
N VAL A 17 20.01 -4.95 11.00
CA VAL A 17 19.67 -4.91 12.43
C VAL A 17 20.47 -5.95 13.20
N LYS A 18 20.61 -7.18 12.67
CA LYS A 18 21.42 -8.22 13.31
C LYS A 18 22.91 -7.89 13.36
N ALA A 19 23.43 -7.20 12.34
CA ALA A 19 24.83 -6.77 12.30
C ALA A 19 25.12 -5.61 13.26
N LYS A 20 24.18 -4.67 13.43
CA LYS A 20 24.34 -3.47 14.28
C LYS A 20 23.87 -3.68 15.73
N TYR A 21 22.94 -4.60 15.95
CA TYR A 21 22.28 -4.84 17.24
C TYR A 21 22.21 -6.35 17.54
N THR A 22 21.02 -6.93 17.59
CA THR A 22 20.77 -8.32 17.95
C THR A 22 19.59 -8.90 17.17
N ALA A 23 19.48 -10.23 17.15
CA ALA A 23 18.33 -10.91 16.56
C ALA A 23 17.02 -10.58 17.30
N GLN A 24 17.08 -10.37 18.61
CA GLN A 24 15.93 -9.94 19.42
C GLN A 24 15.43 -8.55 19.00
N MET A 25 16.34 -7.64 18.63
CA MET A 25 15.94 -6.33 18.10
C MET A 25 15.20 -6.44 16.77
N ALA A 26 15.64 -7.34 15.87
CA ALA A 26 14.96 -7.57 14.59
C ALA A 26 13.53 -8.13 14.80
N GLN A 27 13.35 -9.02 15.79
CA GLN A 27 12.03 -9.51 16.19
C GLN A 27 11.15 -8.36 16.73
N LEU A 28 11.69 -7.50 17.59
CA LEU A 28 10.96 -6.36 18.13
C LEU A 28 10.53 -5.36 17.03
N PHE A 29 11.38 -5.08 16.04
CA PHE A 29 10.98 -4.27 14.89
C PHE A 29 9.80 -4.89 14.13
N THR A 30 9.82 -6.21 13.93
CA THR A 30 8.73 -6.93 13.26
C THR A 30 7.43 -6.83 14.06
N GLU A 31 7.49 -6.94 15.39
CA GLU A 31 6.33 -6.74 16.26
C GLU A 31 5.77 -5.31 16.15
N VAL A 32 6.64 -4.30 16.13
CA VAL A 32 6.23 -2.89 15.97
C VAL A 32 5.63 -2.65 14.59
N TYR A 33 6.20 -3.21 13.52
CA TYR A 33 5.68 -3.06 12.16
C TYR A 33 4.26 -3.60 12.01
N ASN A 34 3.92 -4.70 12.69
CA ASN A 34 2.56 -5.26 12.69
C ASN A 34 1.51 -4.27 13.28
N TRP A 35 1.93 -3.31 14.10
CA TRP A 35 1.02 -2.31 14.68
C TRP A 35 0.84 -1.06 13.85
N LEU A 36 1.67 -0.84 12.82
CA LEU A 36 1.58 0.32 11.95
C LEU A 36 0.19 0.41 11.30
N PRO A 37 -0.41 1.61 11.22
CA PRO A 37 -1.67 1.79 10.51
C PRO A 37 -1.46 1.52 9.02
N LEU A 38 -2.47 0.92 8.38
CA LEU A 38 -2.40 0.57 6.94
C LEU A 38 -2.80 1.72 6.01
N ALA A 39 -3.58 2.68 6.52
CA ALA A 39 -4.03 3.83 5.76
C ALA A 39 -4.34 5.02 6.69
N HIS A 40 -4.36 6.22 6.13
CA HIS A 40 -4.71 7.45 6.81
C HIS A 40 -5.74 8.24 6.00
N CYS A 41 -6.76 8.82 6.64
CA CYS A 41 -7.81 9.58 5.95
C CYS A 41 -7.87 11.02 6.47
N LEU A 42 -7.50 11.97 5.61
CA LEU A 42 -7.45 13.40 5.93
C LEU A 42 -8.80 14.05 5.66
N ASN A 43 -9.36 14.69 6.70
CA ASN A 43 -10.63 15.41 6.65
C ASN A 43 -11.81 14.61 6.05
N LYS A 44 -11.75 13.28 6.04
CA LYS A 44 -12.70 12.39 5.35
C LYS A 44 -12.79 12.64 3.83
N ARG A 45 -11.72 13.16 3.22
CA ARG A 45 -11.67 13.54 1.80
C ARG A 45 -10.50 12.91 1.05
N VAL A 46 -9.34 12.77 1.68
CA VAL A 46 -8.15 12.21 1.01
C VAL A 46 -7.71 10.96 1.75
N LEU A 47 -7.65 9.82 1.05
CA LEU A 47 -7.15 8.57 1.59
C LEU A 47 -5.68 8.37 1.17
N VAL A 48 -4.84 8.03 2.13
CA VAL A 48 -3.41 7.76 1.93
C VAL A 48 -3.12 6.32 2.32
N MET A 49 -2.48 5.57 1.43
CA MET A 49 -1.95 4.23 1.68
C MET A 49 -0.61 4.04 0.96
N HIS A 50 0.11 2.96 1.25
CA HIS A 50 1.38 2.70 0.55
C HIS A 50 1.16 2.16 -0.87
N GLY A 51 0.42 1.04 -0.96
CA GLY A 51 0.08 0.31 -2.17
C GLY A 51 -1.09 0.95 -2.89
N GLY A 52 -2.28 0.36 -2.85
CA GLY A 52 -3.39 0.91 -3.62
C GLY A 52 -4.75 0.36 -3.27
N LEU A 53 -5.60 0.30 -4.29
CA LEU A 53 -7.00 -0.10 -4.16
C LEU A 53 -7.20 -1.60 -4.42
N PHE A 54 -8.46 -1.99 -4.38
CA PHE A 54 -8.86 -3.36 -4.09
C PHE A 54 -9.29 -4.15 -5.33
N SER A 55 -9.17 -5.48 -5.25
CA SER A 55 -9.70 -6.40 -6.24
C SER A 55 -11.23 -6.46 -6.27
N ARG A 56 -11.89 -5.97 -5.22
CA ARG A 56 -13.36 -5.89 -5.06
C ARG A 56 -13.86 -4.46 -5.09
N ASP A 57 -15.11 -4.28 -5.53
CA ASP A 57 -15.75 -2.96 -5.68
C ASP A 57 -16.48 -2.47 -4.43
N ASP A 58 -16.73 -3.34 -3.46
CA ASP A 58 -17.57 -3.08 -2.29
C ASP A 58 -16.77 -2.68 -1.04
N VAL A 59 -15.46 -2.46 -1.16
CA VAL A 59 -14.60 -2.11 -0.01
C VAL A 59 -14.86 -0.68 0.45
N THR A 60 -15.11 -0.53 1.75
CA THR A 60 -15.36 0.75 2.41
C THR A 60 -14.24 1.15 3.38
N LEU A 61 -14.23 2.41 3.80
CA LEU A 61 -13.38 2.90 4.89
C LEU A 61 -13.63 2.17 6.21
N ASP A 62 -14.82 1.60 6.41
CA ASP A 62 -15.14 0.82 7.61
C ASP A 62 -14.48 -0.57 7.58
N ASP A 63 -14.43 -1.19 6.40
CA ASP A 63 -13.72 -2.46 6.21
C ASP A 63 -12.22 -2.30 6.49
N ILE A 64 -11.62 -1.19 6.04
CA ILE A 64 -10.21 -0.86 6.33
C ILE A 64 -9.99 -0.69 7.84
N ARG A 65 -10.92 -0.05 8.56
CA ARG A 65 -10.83 0.15 10.02
C ARG A 65 -10.92 -1.15 10.81
N LYS A 66 -11.64 -2.15 10.28
CA LYS A 66 -11.88 -3.44 10.93
C LYS A 66 -10.79 -4.49 10.67
N ILE A 67 -9.79 -4.18 9.85
CA ILE A 67 -8.67 -5.12 9.60
C ILE A 67 -7.94 -5.42 10.92
N ASP A 68 -7.88 -6.71 11.26
CA ASP A 68 -6.95 -7.20 12.27
C ASP A 68 -5.53 -7.20 11.70
N ARG A 69 -4.85 -6.07 11.86
CA ARG A 69 -3.57 -5.79 11.21
C ARG A 69 -2.35 -6.28 11.98
N ASN A 70 -2.49 -6.69 13.25
CA ASN A 70 -1.36 -7.10 14.09
C ASN A 70 -0.84 -8.50 13.72
N ARG A 71 -0.34 -8.62 12.50
CA ARG A 71 0.11 -9.85 11.85
C ARG A 71 0.93 -9.51 10.62
N GLN A 72 1.61 -10.50 10.07
CA GLN A 72 2.21 -10.37 8.74
C GLN A 72 1.12 -10.21 7.67
N PRO A 73 1.37 -9.41 6.60
CA PRO A 73 0.44 -9.29 5.49
C PRO A 73 0.11 -10.67 4.90
N PRO A 74 -1.16 -11.00 4.68
CA PRO A 74 -1.55 -12.20 3.92
C PRO A 74 -1.15 -12.08 2.45
N ASP A 75 -1.26 -13.20 1.72
CA ASP A 75 -1.05 -13.24 0.27
C ASP A 75 -2.21 -12.58 -0.52
N GLU A 76 -3.40 -12.48 0.09
CA GLU A 76 -4.61 -11.91 -0.53
C GLU A 76 -5.44 -11.05 0.43
N GLY A 77 -6.39 -10.28 -0.11
CA GLY A 77 -7.35 -9.48 0.63
C GLY A 77 -6.90 -8.04 0.92
N ILE A 78 -7.75 -7.31 1.67
CA ILE A 78 -7.67 -5.84 1.83
C ILE A 78 -6.30 -5.38 2.38
N MET A 79 -5.75 -6.08 3.37
CA MET A 79 -4.45 -5.76 3.94
C MET A 79 -3.30 -5.93 2.93
N CYS A 80 -3.35 -7.00 2.12
CA CYS A 80 -2.37 -7.24 1.06
C CYS A 80 -2.43 -6.12 0.01
N GLU A 81 -3.62 -5.83 -0.49
CA GLU A 81 -3.86 -4.88 -1.58
C GLU A 81 -3.52 -3.42 -1.19
N LEU A 82 -3.78 -3.02 0.06
CA LEU A 82 -3.33 -1.73 0.61
C LEU A 82 -1.82 -1.54 0.58
N LEU A 83 -1.05 -2.64 0.55
CA LEU A 83 0.41 -2.62 0.59
C LEU A 83 1.04 -2.90 -0.79
N TRP A 84 0.34 -3.56 -1.71
CA TRP A 84 0.94 -4.12 -2.93
C TRP A 84 0.29 -3.70 -4.26
N SER A 85 -0.97 -3.27 -4.25
CA SER A 85 -1.68 -2.95 -5.51
C SER A 85 -1.12 -1.69 -6.18
N ASP A 86 -1.14 -1.66 -7.52
CA ASP A 86 -0.65 -0.54 -8.34
C ASP A 86 -1.74 -0.02 -9.30
N PRO A 87 -1.76 1.28 -9.63
CA PRO A 87 -2.64 1.81 -10.65
C PRO A 87 -2.24 1.30 -12.05
N GLN A 88 -3.22 1.21 -12.96
CA GLN A 88 -3.00 0.99 -14.39
C GLN A 88 -3.82 1.96 -15.24
N PRO A 89 -3.35 2.36 -16.43
CA PRO A 89 -4.07 3.32 -17.26
C PRO A 89 -5.34 2.73 -17.89
N GLN A 90 -5.45 1.40 -18.02
CA GLN A 90 -6.61 0.74 -18.60
C GLN A 90 -7.74 0.56 -17.58
N VAL A 91 -8.98 0.72 -18.05
CA VAL A 91 -10.21 0.40 -17.29
C VAL A 91 -10.20 -1.06 -16.81
N GLY A 92 -10.73 -1.30 -15.63
CA GLY A 92 -10.88 -2.61 -15.01
C GLY A 92 -9.71 -2.98 -14.10
N ARG A 93 -9.46 -4.28 -14.00
CA ARG A 93 -8.40 -4.85 -13.16
C ARG A 93 -7.55 -5.82 -13.96
N ALA A 94 -6.27 -5.94 -13.62
CA ALA A 94 -5.37 -6.93 -14.18
C ALA A 94 -4.51 -7.57 -13.08
N PRO A 95 -3.94 -8.77 -13.33
CA PRO A 95 -2.97 -9.37 -12.44
C PRO A 95 -1.79 -8.43 -12.17
N SER A 96 -1.35 -8.35 -10.91
CA SER A 96 -0.19 -7.56 -10.53
C SER A 96 1.08 -8.06 -11.21
N LYS A 97 1.87 -7.13 -11.76
CA LYS A 97 3.22 -7.41 -12.28
C LYS A 97 4.19 -7.89 -11.19
N ARG A 98 3.83 -7.70 -9.91
CA ARG A 98 4.60 -8.14 -8.74
C ARG A 98 4.27 -9.57 -8.31
N GLY A 99 3.27 -10.21 -8.93
CA GLY A 99 2.76 -11.52 -8.53
C GLY A 99 1.90 -11.49 -7.26
N VAL A 100 1.69 -10.33 -6.64
CA VAL A 100 0.89 -10.11 -5.44
C VAL A 100 0.14 -8.78 -5.51
N GLY A 101 -1.08 -8.73 -4.98
CA GLY A 101 -2.01 -7.60 -5.16
C GLY A 101 -2.63 -7.56 -6.56
N VAL A 102 -3.20 -6.41 -6.93
CA VAL A 102 -3.90 -6.23 -8.21
C VAL A 102 -3.46 -4.93 -8.89
N GLN A 103 -3.52 -4.90 -10.23
CA GLN A 103 -3.51 -3.63 -10.96
C GLN A 103 -4.94 -3.11 -11.11
N PHE A 104 -5.18 -1.84 -10.77
CA PHE A 104 -6.54 -1.26 -10.80
C PHE A 104 -6.63 -0.01 -11.68
N GLY A 105 -7.70 0.07 -12.46
CA GLY A 105 -7.94 1.13 -13.42
C GLY A 105 -8.57 2.40 -12.82
N PRO A 106 -8.79 3.41 -13.68
CA PRO A 106 -9.45 4.65 -13.28
C PRO A 106 -10.88 4.42 -12.79
N ASP A 107 -11.65 3.54 -13.43
CA ASP A 107 -13.02 3.16 -13.03
C ASP A 107 -13.10 2.62 -11.59
N VAL A 108 -12.14 1.77 -11.20
CA VAL A 108 -12.02 1.25 -9.83
C VAL A 108 -11.78 2.38 -8.84
N THR A 109 -10.90 3.32 -9.21
CA THR A 109 -10.59 4.49 -8.39
C THR A 109 -11.80 5.39 -8.22
N HIS A 110 -12.47 5.74 -9.32
CA HIS A 110 -13.67 6.57 -9.32
C HIS A 110 -14.79 5.94 -8.50
N ASN A 111 -15.02 4.63 -8.64
CA ASN A 111 -16.04 3.91 -7.87
C ASN A 111 -15.73 3.94 -6.37
N PHE A 112 -14.52 3.56 -5.96
CA PHE A 112 -14.12 3.54 -4.56
C PHE A 112 -14.26 4.92 -3.91
N LEU A 113 -13.81 5.99 -4.60
CA LEU A 113 -13.93 7.35 -4.11
C LEU A 113 -15.39 7.77 -3.95
N LYS A 114 -16.25 7.45 -4.93
CA LYS A 114 -17.68 7.75 -4.88
C LYS A 114 -18.37 7.05 -3.72
N VAL A 115 -18.14 5.74 -3.55
CA VAL A 115 -18.72 4.93 -2.47
C VAL A 115 -18.34 5.48 -1.09
N ASN A 116 -17.12 5.99 -0.95
CA ASN A 116 -16.57 6.44 0.32
C ASN A 116 -16.63 7.96 0.55
N GLY A 117 -17.18 8.73 -0.39
CA GLY A 117 -17.26 10.19 -0.29
C GLY A 117 -15.90 10.91 -0.29
N LEU A 118 -14.91 10.33 -0.96
CA LEU A 118 -13.54 10.83 -1.05
C LEU A 118 -13.30 11.63 -2.34
N ASP A 119 -12.32 12.53 -2.31
CA ASP A 119 -11.94 13.37 -3.44
C ASP A 119 -10.88 12.72 -4.34
N TYR A 120 -9.83 12.12 -3.75
CA TYR A 120 -8.75 11.39 -4.42
C TYR A 120 -7.96 10.53 -3.42
N VAL A 121 -7.09 9.66 -3.94
CA VAL A 121 -6.13 8.88 -3.14
C VAL A 121 -4.70 9.32 -3.38
N VAL A 122 -3.86 9.21 -2.35
CA VAL A 122 -2.41 9.38 -2.44
C VAL A 122 -1.74 8.07 -2.07
N ARG A 123 -0.76 7.66 -2.87
CA ARG A 123 -0.02 6.43 -2.69
C ARG A 123 1.45 6.56 -3.06
N SER A 124 2.24 5.52 -2.84
CA SER A 124 3.68 5.51 -3.11
C SER A 124 4.09 4.30 -3.95
N HIS A 125 4.86 3.36 -3.39
CA HIS A 125 5.23 2.03 -3.91
C HIS A 125 5.92 1.92 -5.29
N GLU A 126 5.71 2.85 -6.22
CA GLU A 126 6.33 2.89 -7.54
C GLU A 126 7.26 4.09 -7.65
N VAL A 127 8.45 3.84 -8.18
CA VAL A 127 9.40 4.91 -8.53
C VAL A 127 8.81 5.72 -9.68
N LYS A 128 8.94 7.05 -9.61
CA LYS A 128 8.54 7.97 -10.68
C LYS A 128 9.71 8.90 -11.00
N ASN A 129 9.91 9.20 -12.28
CA ASN A 129 11.04 10.01 -12.77
C ASN A 129 11.11 11.37 -12.07
N ASP A 130 9.95 12.04 -11.92
CA ASP A 130 9.85 13.36 -11.29
C ASP A 130 9.57 13.27 -9.78
N GLY A 131 9.66 12.08 -9.18
CA GLY A 131 9.31 11.82 -7.79
C GLY A 131 7.81 11.79 -7.50
N TYR A 132 6.96 12.08 -8.49
CA TYR A 132 5.50 11.95 -8.38
C TYR A 132 4.85 11.67 -9.75
N GLU A 133 3.59 11.23 -9.73
CA GLU A 133 2.76 11.09 -10.92
C GLU A 133 1.29 11.29 -10.55
N VAL A 134 0.54 11.99 -11.40
CA VAL A 134 -0.91 12.17 -11.26
C VAL A 134 -1.60 11.32 -12.32
N SER A 135 -2.38 10.33 -11.90
CA SER A 135 -3.08 9.39 -12.77
C SER A 135 -4.58 9.35 -12.47
N HIS A 136 -5.33 8.62 -13.30
CA HIS A 136 -6.78 8.42 -13.18
C HIS A 136 -7.54 9.74 -13.06
N ASP A 137 -7.32 10.67 -14.00
CA ASP A 137 -8.02 11.97 -14.04
C ASP A 137 -7.82 12.82 -12.77
N GLY A 138 -6.64 12.74 -12.16
CA GLY A 138 -6.33 13.48 -10.92
C GLY A 138 -6.82 12.79 -9.65
N LYS A 139 -7.26 11.53 -9.74
CA LYS A 139 -7.86 10.80 -8.62
C LYS A 139 -6.91 9.82 -7.92
N CYS A 140 -5.80 9.47 -8.55
CA CYS A 140 -4.75 8.64 -7.96
C CYS A 140 -3.41 9.35 -8.11
N ILE A 141 -2.79 9.72 -6.98
CA ILE A 141 -1.52 10.44 -6.97
C ILE A 141 -0.46 9.52 -6.40
N THR A 142 0.61 9.27 -7.16
CA THR A 142 1.80 8.57 -6.68
C THR A 142 2.84 9.59 -6.22
N VAL A 143 3.41 9.41 -5.02
CA VAL A 143 4.54 10.19 -4.50
C VAL A 143 5.65 9.25 -4.04
N PHE A 144 6.89 9.55 -4.44
CA PHE A 144 8.08 8.75 -4.15
C PHE A 144 9.20 9.66 -3.62
N SER A 145 9.85 9.25 -2.53
CA SER A 145 10.73 10.13 -1.74
C SER A 145 12.16 9.61 -1.60
N ALA A 146 12.57 8.62 -2.39
CA ALA A 146 13.96 8.17 -2.47
C ALA A 146 14.57 8.63 -3.80
N PRO A 147 15.21 9.81 -3.87
CA PRO A 147 15.85 10.26 -5.11
C PRO A 147 17.04 9.37 -5.46
N ASN A 148 17.30 9.17 -6.75
CA ASN A 148 18.39 8.31 -7.25
C ASN A 148 18.33 6.87 -6.70
N TYR A 149 17.11 6.30 -6.72
CA TYR A 149 16.83 4.91 -6.34
C TYR A 149 17.39 3.92 -7.36
#